data_AF-A0A8S0VN60-F1
#
_entry.id   AF-A0A8S0VN60-F1
#
_cell.length_a   1.000
_cell.length_b   1.000
_cell.length_c   1.000
_cell.angle_alpha   90.00
_cell.angle_beta   90.00
_cell.angle_gamma   90.00
#
_symmetry.space_group_name_H-M   'P 1'
#
loop_
_entity.id
_entity.type
_entity.pdbx_description
1 polymer ?
#
loop_
_entity_poly.entity_id
_entity_poly.type
_entity_poly.pdbx_seq_one_letter_code
_entity_poly.pdbx_strand_id
1 'polypeptide(L)'
;MVLLLQNSKMNYRAWNHRCWLVSYMPEAQVLHELQKSRDWAGLHVADNSCFHYRTRLLLRMVEDLQHSQDPNSLSSAELQQLLKEELDWVGSLIMRYVGREALWLHRRFLSVLWMKYFATCDLNISGPLCCESTDICDNSKFVDNELKLYEACTIIPDNDFEDYQAQAIYSATYIIWLAKRMPESFGVELQKKAEGGKLKRLLEKLCPGKSFLWDSLTGHF
;
A
#
# COMPACT_ATOMS: atom_id res chain seq x y z
N MET A 1 28.81 -2.82 -3.78
CA MET A 1 28.47 -2.86 -2.34
C MET A 1 27.11 -3.58 -2.16
N VAL A 2 27.05 -4.87 -2.50
CA VAL A 2 25.81 -5.68 -2.52
C VAL A 2 25.93 -6.94 -1.63
N LEU A 3 27.10 -7.20 -1.04
CA LEU A 3 27.38 -8.48 -0.37
C LEU A 3 27.19 -8.51 1.15
N LEU A 4 26.75 -7.42 1.80
CA LEU A 4 26.64 -7.39 3.27
C LEU A 4 25.23 -7.61 3.84
N LEU A 5 24.21 -7.70 2.99
CA LEU A 5 22.83 -7.68 3.47
C LEU A 5 22.24 -9.07 3.77
N GLN A 6 22.97 -10.15 3.48
CA GLN A 6 22.40 -11.51 3.53
C GLN A 6 22.45 -12.16 4.91
N ASN A 7 23.12 -11.60 5.92
CA ASN A 7 23.08 -12.10 7.29
C ASN A 7 23.48 -11.03 8.32
N SER A 8 22.68 -10.87 9.39
CA SER A 8 22.96 -10.23 10.69
C SER A 8 22.18 -8.95 11.03
N LYS A 9 22.06 -8.72 12.35
CA LYS A 9 21.68 -7.46 13.04
C LYS A 9 22.27 -6.17 12.45
N MET A 10 23.26 -6.25 11.56
CA MET A 10 23.85 -5.12 10.82
C MET A 10 22.96 -4.58 9.69
N ASN A 11 22.04 -5.39 9.15
CA ASN A 11 21.16 -4.99 8.05
C ASN A 11 20.22 -3.83 8.47
N TYR A 12 19.57 -3.92 9.65
CA TYR A 12 18.74 -2.83 10.18
C TYR A 12 19.51 -1.52 10.39
N ARG A 13 20.72 -1.59 10.97
CA ARG A 13 21.55 -0.39 11.20
C ARG A 13 21.96 0.27 9.88
N ALA A 14 22.30 -0.53 8.87
CA ALA A 14 22.62 -0.04 7.54
C ALA A 14 21.41 0.66 6.89
N TRP A 15 20.22 0.05 6.92
CA TRP A 15 19.01 0.69 6.42
C TRP A 15 18.66 1.96 7.18
N ASN A 16 18.79 1.95 8.51
CA ASN A 16 18.52 3.14 9.31
C ASN A 16 19.47 4.30 8.96
N HIS A 17 20.76 4.00 8.75
CA HIS A 17 21.72 5.00 8.28
C HIS A 17 21.35 5.52 6.87
N ARG A 18 20.92 4.63 5.96
CA ARG A 18 20.43 5.03 4.63
C ARG A 18 19.20 5.92 4.74
N CYS A 19 18.24 5.62 5.62
CA CYS A 19 17.09 6.49 5.89
C CYS A 19 17.51 7.88 6.36
N TRP A 20 18.50 7.96 7.25
CA TRP A 20 19.05 9.25 7.70
C TRP A 20 19.65 10.05 6.54
N LEU A 21 20.38 9.39 5.64
CA LEU A 21 20.98 10.05 4.47
C LEU A 21 19.94 10.63 3.49
N VAL A 22 18.72 10.05 3.39
CA VAL A 22 17.68 10.52 2.46
C VAL A 22 17.37 12.01 2.63
N SER A 23 17.41 12.53 3.86
CA SER A 23 17.15 13.95 4.13
C SER A 23 18.16 14.91 3.49
N TYR A 24 19.33 14.40 3.06
CA TYR A 24 20.40 15.17 2.44
C TYR A 24 20.57 14.86 0.94
N MET A 25 19.78 13.92 0.40
CA MET A 25 19.90 13.53 -1.00
C MET A 25 19.17 14.54 -1.91
N PRO A 26 19.75 14.89 -3.07
CA PRO A 26 19.03 15.59 -4.11
C PRO A 26 17.94 14.69 -4.70
N GLU A 27 16.89 15.30 -5.24
CA GLU A 27 15.71 14.61 -5.77
C GLU A 27 16.06 13.50 -6.78
N ALA A 28 16.95 13.79 -7.74
CA ALA A 28 17.41 12.81 -8.72
C ALA A 28 18.04 11.55 -8.07
N GLN A 29 18.74 11.71 -6.95
CA GLN A 29 19.32 10.59 -6.21
C GLN A 29 18.23 9.81 -5.44
N VAL A 30 17.23 10.50 -4.88
CA VAL A 30 16.09 9.86 -4.21
C VAL A 30 15.34 8.97 -5.19
N LEU A 31 15.04 9.47 -6.39
CA LEU A 31 14.39 8.71 -7.45
C LEU A 31 15.23 7.49 -7.88
N HIS A 32 16.54 7.70 -8.09
CA HIS A 32 17.45 6.61 -8.46
C HIS A 32 17.50 5.50 -7.39
N GLU A 33 17.57 5.87 -6.10
CA GLU A 33 17.58 4.91 -5.01
C GLU A 33 16.24 4.17 -4.88
N LEU A 34 15.11 4.82 -5.18
CA LEU A 34 13.80 4.17 -5.19
C LEU A 34 13.73 3.11 -6.30
N GLN A 35 14.17 3.43 -7.51
CA GLN A 35 14.22 2.49 -8.63
C GLN A 35 15.16 1.32 -8.33
N LYS A 36 16.38 1.62 -7.87
CA LYS A 36 17.42 0.62 -7.58
C LYS A 36 17.06 -0.32 -6.43
N SER A 37 16.37 0.18 -5.40
CA SER A 37 15.95 -0.66 -4.27
C SER A 37 14.81 -1.62 -4.62
N ARG A 38 14.15 -1.47 -5.77
CA ARG A 38 13.04 -2.31 -6.21
C ARG A 38 13.47 -3.77 -6.42
N ASP A 39 14.60 -4.00 -7.08
CA ASP A 39 15.13 -5.35 -7.31
C ASP A 39 15.47 -6.05 -5.99
N TRP A 40 16.10 -5.32 -5.07
CA TRP A 40 16.43 -5.85 -3.75
C TRP A 40 15.17 -6.26 -2.98
N ALA A 41 14.18 -5.37 -2.91
CA ALA A 41 12.92 -5.62 -2.22
C ALA A 41 12.11 -6.75 -2.86
N GLY A 42 12.12 -6.88 -4.18
CA GLY A 42 11.45 -7.96 -4.91
C GLY A 42 12.08 -9.34 -4.66
N LEU A 43 13.38 -9.40 -4.38
CA LEU A 43 14.08 -10.62 -3.97
C LEU A 43 13.95 -10.90 -2.46
N HIS A 44 13.82 -9.85 -1.64
CA HIS A 44 13.79 -9.94 -0.17
C HIS A 44 12.47 -9.41 0.39
N VAL A 45 11.35 -10.01 -0.02
CA VAL A 45 9.99 -9.53 0.34
C VAL A 45 9.66 -9.57 1.84
N ALA A 46 10.46 -10.25 2.65
CA ALA A 46 10.34 -10.25 4.11
C ALA A 46 11.20 -9.16 4.80
N ASP A 47 12.04 -8.43 4.06
CA ASP A 47 12.88 -7.36 4.60
C ASP A 47 12.06 -6.08 4.82
N ASN A 48 11.42 -6.00 5.99
CA ASN A 48 10.68 -4.83 6.43
C ASN A 48 11.54 -3.55 6.44
N SER A 49 12.84 -3.65 6.67
CA SER A 49 13.74 -2.49 6.72
C SER A 49 13.94 -1.91 5.32
N CYS A 50 14.00 -2.76 4.29
CA CYS A 50 14.03 -2.31 2.91
C CYS A 50 12.73 -1.58 2.52
N PHE A 51 11.56 -2.12 2.85
CA PHE A 51 10.29 -1.43 2.59
C PHE A 51 10.16 -0.11 3.38
N HIS A 52 10.69 -0.04 4.60
CA HIS A 52 10.77 1.20 5.36
C HIS A 52 11.66 2.25 4.68
N TYR A 53 12.81 1.83 4.14
CA TYR A 53 13.67 2.72 3.35
C TYR A 53 12.94 3.26 2.10
N ARG A 54 12.22 2.40 1.38
CA ARG A 54 11.37 2.81 0.24
C ARG A 54 10.29 3.81 0.64
N THR A 55 9.64 3.58 1.79
CA THR A 55 8.70 4.54 2.38
C THR A 55 9.37 5.90 2.66
N ARG A 56 10.60 5.93 3.22
CA ARG A 56 11.31 7.19 3.45
C ARG A 56 11.64 7.93 2.15
N LEU A 57 12.03 7.21 1.10
CA LEU A 57 12.28 7.79 -0.23
C LEU A 57 11.00 8.43 -0.80
N LEU A 58 9.88 7.71 -0.79
CA LEU A 58 8.59 8.22 -1.28
C LEU A 58 8.12 9.45 -0.49
N LEU A 59 8.27 9.45 0.83
CA LEU A 59 7.95 10.62 1.65
C LEU A 59 8.83 11.83 1.31
N ARG A 60 10.13 11.61 1.07
CA ARG A 60 11.06 12.68 0.68
C ARG A 60 10.66 13.31 -0.66
N MET A 61 10.23 12.50 -1.63
CA MET A 61 9.76 12.99 -2.94
C MET A 61 8.50 13.85 -2.80
N VAL A 62 7.57 13.43 -1.94
CA VAL A 62 6.37 14.20 -1.61
C VAL A 62 6.73 15.52 -0.92
N GLU A 63 7.69 15.51 0.02
CA GLU A 63 8.20 16.71 0.68
C GLU A 63 8.81 17.69 -0.34
N ASP A 64 9.63 17.20 -1.29
CA ASP A 64 10.23 18.02 -2.35
C ASP A 64 9.17 18.70 -3.22
N LEU A 65 8.15 17.96 -3.64
CA LEU A 65 7.06 18.47 -4.47
C LEU A 65 6.27 19.61 -3.79
N GLN A 66 6.15 19.58 -2.46
CA GLN A 66 5.45 20.63 -1.71
C GLN A 66 6.28 21.92 -1.54
N HIS A 67 7.60 21.84 -1.72
CA HIS A 67 8.54 22.95 -1.45
C HIS A 67 9.25 23.47 -2.70
N SER A 68 9.26 22.72 -3.80
CA SER A 68 9.94 23.07 -5.03
C SER A 68 9.16 24.09 -5.87
N GLN A 69 9.86 25.13 -6.35
CA GLN A 69 9.45 25.93 -7.51
C GLN A 69 10.30 25.62 -8.75
N ASP A 70 11.11 24.55 -8.71
CA ASP A 70 12.00 24.17 -9.79
C ASP A 70 11.20 23.50 -10.93
N PRO A 71 11.21 24.05 -12.15
CA PRO A 71 10.56 23.44 -13.31
C PRO A 71 11.12 22.06 -13.70
N ASN A 72 12.31 21.67 -13.21
CA ASN A 72 12.89 20.34 -13.42
C ASN A 72 12.54 19.32 -12.31
N SER A 73 11.80 19.72 -11.28
CA SER A 73 11.33 18.80 -10.25
C SER A 73 10.15 17.95 -10.75
N LEU A 74 10.00 16.75 -10.17
CA LEU A 74 8.91 15.84 -10.46
C LEU A 74 7.57 16.54 -10.30
N SER A 75 6.70 16.38 -11.27
CA SER A 75 5.33 16.89 -11.25
C SER A 75 4.40 16.01 -10.42
N SER A 76 3.24 16.56 -10.06
CA SER A 76 2.14 15.80 -9.43
C SER A 76 1.75 14.55 -10.24
N ALA A 77 1.65 14.70 -11.57
CA ALA A 77 1.27 13.62 -12.46
C ALA A 77 2.31 12.50 -12.51
N GLU A 78 3.61 12.84 -12.49
CA GLU A 78 4.69 11.86 -12.44
C GLU A 78 4.71 11.12 -11.10
N LEU A 79 4.49 11.83 -9.99
CA LEU A 79 4.37 11.19 -8.67
C LEU A 79 3.15 10.25 -8.61
N GLN A 80 2.01 10.68 -9.16
CA GLN A 80 0.81 9.86 -9.24
C GLN A 80 1.07 8.57 -10.03
N GLN A 81 1.72 8.69 -11.19
CA GLN A 81 2.07 7.56 -12.04
C GLN A 81 3.05 6.61 -11.32
N LEU A 82 4.05 7.16 -10.64
CA LEU A 82 5.00 6.39 -9.85
C LEU A 82 4.31 5.61 -8.72
N LEU A 83 3.36 6.23 -8.00
CA LEU A 83 2.59 5.53 -6.98
C LEU A 83 1.69 4.43 -7.55
N LYS A 84 1.09 4.64 -8.73
CA LYS A 84 0.35 3.57 -9.45
C LYS A 84 1.27 2.38 -9.73
N GLU A 85 2.45 2.64 -10.29
CA GLU A 85 3.43 1.60 -10.61
C GLU A 85 3.92 0.85 -9.37
N GLU A 86 4.11 1.54 -8.25
CA GLU A 86 4.46 0.94 -6.97
C GLU A 86 3.31 0.07 -6.41
N LEU A 87 2.06 0.56 -6.47
CA LEU A 87 0.88 -0.21 -6.06
C LEU A 87 0.71 -1.49 -6.89
N ASP A 88 0.87 -1.39 -8.22
CA ASP A 88 0.77 -2.52 -9.13
C ASP A 88 1.89 -3.54 -8.88
N TRP A 89 3.11 -3.04 -8.69
CA TRP A 89 4.26 -3.88 -8.40
C TRP A 89 4.12 -4.62 -7.08
N VAL A 90 3.77 -3.94 -6.00
CA VAL A 90 3.52 -4.57 -4.70
C VAL A 90 2.35 -5.56 -4.79
N GLY A 91 1.32 -5.25 -5.59
CA GLY A 91 0.22 -6.17 -5.88
C GLY A 91 0.71 -7.47 -6.53
N SER A 92 1.61 -7.37 -7.51
CA SER A 92 2.23 -8.54 -8.14
C SER A 92 3.06 -9.37 -7.15
N LEU A 93 3.77 -8.73 -6.22
CA LEU A 93 4.52 -9.41 -5.18
C LEU A 93 3.60 -10.11 -4.17
N ILE A 94 2.49 -9.48 -3.79
CA ILE A 94 1.47 -10.05 -2.89
C ILE A 94 0.88 -11.33 -3.50
N MET A 95 0.64 -11.34 -4.81
CA MET A 95 0.13 -12.52 -5.52
C MET A 95 1.19 -13.61 -5.65
N ARG A 96 2.46 -13.24 -5.83
CA ARG A 96 3.58 -14.19 -6.00
C ARG A 96 4.07 -14.80 -4.69
N TYR A 97 4.11 -14.00 -3.61
CA TYR A 97 4.66 -14.36 -2.32
C TYR A 97 3.58 -14.29 -1.25
N VAL A 98 2.75 -15.33 -1.24
CA VAL A 98 1.58 -15.49 -0.37
C VAL A 98 2.00 -15.42 1.11
N GLY A 99 1.19 -14.75 1.93
CA GLY A 99 1.34 -14.75 3.40
C GLY A 99 2.44 -13.84 3.94
N ARG A 100 2.96 -12.90 3.13
CA ARG A 100 4.04 -11.99 3.56
C ARG A 100 3.46 -10.66 4.06
N GLU A 101 3.41 -10.50 5.38
CA GLU A 101 2.86 -9.30 6.05
C GLU A 101 3.51 -7.99 5.62
N ALA A 102 4.83 -7.98 5.42
CA ALA A 102 5.60 -6.79 5.02
C ALA A 102 5.05 -6.13 3.75
N LEU A 103 4.58 -6.94 2.78
CA LEU A 103 3.99 -6.46 1.54
C LEU A 103 2.65 -5.75 1.78
N TRP A 104 1.81 -6.30 2.66
CA TRP A 104 0.53 -5.71 3.03
C TRP A 104 0.70 -4.41 3.84
N LEU A 105 1.71 -4.35 4.71
CA LEU A 105 2.05 -3.13 5.44
C LEU A 105 2.54 -2.03 4.48
N HIS A 106 3.39 -2.38 3.51
CA HIS A 106 3.85 -1.43 2.51
C HIS A 106 2.73 -0.98 1.58
N ARG A 107 1.86 -1.90 1.11
CA ARG A 107 0.66 -1.55 0.33
C ARG A 107 -0.23 -0.59 1.09
N ARG A 108 -0.48 -0.85 2.39
CA ARG A 108 -1.25 0.06 3.26
C ARG A 108 -0.65 1.46 3.32
N PHE A 109 0.68 1.57 3.42
CA PHE A 109 1.36 2.86 3.34
C PHE A 109 1.14 3.56 1.98
N LEU A 110 1.30 2.85 0.86
CA LEU A 110 1.05 3.40 -0.47
C LEU A 110 -0.38 3.90 -0.61
N SER A 111 -1.36 3.16 -0.11
CA SER A 111 -2.77 3.56 -0.12
C SER A 111 -3.02 4.80 0.75
N VAL A 112 -2.30 4.98 1.87
CA VAL A 112 -2.35 6.24 2.64
C VAL A 112 -1.84 7.42 1.81
N LEU A 113 -0.72 7.27 1.11
CA LEU A 113 -0.22 8.32 0.22
C LEU A 113 -1.22 8.62 -0.89
N TRP A 114 -1.75 7.58 -1.54
CA TRP A 114 -2.76 7.70 -2.57
C TRP A 114 -3.96 8.53 -2.07
N MET A 115 -4.53 8.13 -0.94
CA MET A 115 -5.68 8.82 -0.34
C MET A 115 -5.37 10.26 0.04
N LYS A 116 -4.18 10.53 0.58
CA LYS A 116 -3.82 11.86 1.07
C LYS A 116 -3.62 12.87 -0.07
N TYR A 117 -3.14 12.42 -1.22
CA TYR A 117 -2.68 13.32 -2.29
C TYR A 117 -3.54 13.28 -3.55
N PHE A 118 -4.28 12.19 -3.80
CA PHE A 118 -4.99 11.96 -5.06
C PHE A 118 -6.44 11.52 -4.90
N ALA A 119 -6.86 11.03 -3.73
CA ALA A 119 -8.28 10.74 -3.50
C ALA A 119 -9.08 12.05 -3.36
N THR A 120 -10.12 12.20 -4.17
CA THR A 120 -10.97 13.40 -4.20
C THR A 120 -12.19 13.34 -3.28
N CYS A 121 -12.47 12.22 -2.59
CA CYS A 121 -13.73 12.06 -1.86
C CYS A 121 -13.55 11.43 -0.47
N ASP A 122 -14.42 11.86 0.45
CA ASP A 122 -14.63 11.51 1.87
C ASP A 122 -14.16 12.53 2.94
N LEU A 123 -13.28 13.50 2.64
CA LEU A 123 -12.78 14.48 3.65
C LEU A 123 -13.13 15.96 3.40
N ASN A 124 -13.92 16.29 2.36
CA ASN A 124 -14.20 17.68 1.93
C ASN A 124 -12.93 18.54 1.70
N ILE A 125 -11.77 17.91 1.52
CA ILE A 125 -10.49 18.56 1.24
C ILE A 125 -9.97 17.91 -0.04
N SER A 126 -9.97 18.66 -1.14
CA SER A 126 -9.21 18.27 -2.32
C SER A 126 -7.74 18.08 -1.90
N GLY A 127 -7.13 16.96 -2.28
CA GLY A 127 -5.71 16.75 -2.05
C GLY A 127 -4.92 17.94 -2.62
N PRO A 128 -3.83 18.39 -1.97
CA PRO A 128 -3.08 19.59 -2.39
C PRO A 128 -2.47 19.50 -3.80
N LEU A 129 -2.58 18.33 -4.44
CA LEU A 129 -1.94 17.95 -5.68
C LEU A 129 -2.94 17.42 -6.75
N CYS A 130 -4.25 17.41 -6.45
CA CYS A 130 -5.30 16.96 -7.36
C CYS A 130 -5.42 17.85 -8.61
N CYS A 131 -5.63 17.25 -9.77
CA CYS A 131 -5.80 17.94 -11.06
C CYS A 131 -7.20 17.69 -11.65
N GLU A 132 -7.95 18.77 -11.87
CA GLU A 132 -9.43 18.81 -11.99
C GLU A 132 -10.11 17.91 -13.05
N SER A 133 -9.39 17.25 -13.96
CA SER A 133 -9.99 16.53 -15.10
C SER A 133 -9.77 15.01 -15.15
N THR A 134 -8.83 14.43 -14.38
CA THR A 134 -8.49 12.98 -14.46
C THR A 134 -8.83 12.19 -13.18
N ASP A 135 -9.09 12.89 -12.08
CA ASP A 135 -9.07 12.34 -10.72
C ASP A 135 -10.21 11.36 -10.38
N ILE A 136 -11.43 11.59 -10.87
CA ILE A 136 -12.59 10.72 -10.55
C ILE A 136 -12.39 9.32 -11.16
N CYS A 137 -11.82 9.25 -12.38
CA CYS A 137 -11.58 7.99 -13.08
C CYS A 137 -10.45 7.17 -12.41
N ASP A 138 -9.46 7.85 -11.83
CA ASP A 138 -8.34 7.16 -11.18
C ASP A 138 -8.71 6.63 -9.80
N ASN A 139 -9.57 7.32 -9.06
CA ASN A 139 -10.07 6.81 -7.78
C ASN A 139 -10.98 5.60 -7.95
N SER A 140 -11.87 5.59 -8.95
CA SER A 140 -12.68 4.39 -9.22
C SER A 140 -11.82 3.19 -9.63
N LYS A 141 -10.82 3.40 -10.49
CA LYS A 141 -9.83 2.36 -10.83
C LYS A 141 -9.06 1.86 -9.62
N PHE A 142 -8.65 2.74 -8.71
CA PHE A 142 -7.99 2.36 -7.47
C PHE A 142 -8.89 1.43 -6.64
N VAL A 143 -10.14 1.83 -6.38
CA VAL A 143 -11.12 1.02 -5.64
C VAL A 143 -11.30 -0.35 -6.30
N ASP A 144 -11.52 -0.38 -7.62
CA ASP A 144 -11.70 -1.62 -8.37
C ASP A 144 -10.49 -2.55 -8.25
N ASN A 145 -9.28 -2.01 -8.34
CA ASN A 145 -8.05 -2.78 -8.26
C ASN A 145 -7.85 -3.38 -6.86
N GLU A 146 -8.12 -2.61 -5.79
CA GLU A 146 -8.04 -3.11 -4.42
C GLU A 146 -9.07 -4.21 -4.15
N LEU A 147 -10.30 -4.07 -4.65
CA LEU A 147 -11.34 -5.09 -4.52
C LEU A 147 -10.96 -6.38 -5.27
N LYS A 148 -10.45 -6.27 -6.51
CA LYS A 148 -9.95 -7.42 -7.29
C LYS A 148 -8.81 -8.14 -6.57
N LEU A 149 -7.85 -7.38 -6.01
CA LEU A 149 -6.76 -7.98 -5.25
C LEU A 149 -7.26 -8.72 -4.00
N TYR A 150 -8.19 -8.11 -3.26
CA TYR A 150 -8.83 -8.75 -2.11
C TYR A 150 -9.52 -10.06 -2.51
N GLU A 151 -10.35 -10.04 -3.55
CA GLU A 151 -11.05 -11.22 -4.05
C GLU A 151 -10.07 -12.35 -4.38
N ALA A 152 -9.00 -12.05 -5.12
CA ALA A 152 -7.97 -13.02 -5.47
C ALA A 152 -7.24 -13.59 -4.24
N CYS A 153 -6.97 -12.75 -3.23
CA CYS A 153 -6.25 -13.14 -2.01
C CYS A 153 -7.10 -13.87 -0.97
N THR A 154 -8.43 -13.97 -1.17
CA THR A 154 -9.33 -14.71 -0.28
C THR A 154 -9.55 -16.16 -0.69
N ILE A 155 -9.03 -16.55 -1.86
CA ILE A 155 -9.10 -17.93 -2.34
C ILE A 155 -8.07 -18.74 -1.57
N ILE A 156 -8.56 -19.60 -0.67
CA ILE A 156 -7.73 -20.53 0.11
C ILE A 156 -7.85 -21.89 -0.60
N PRO A 157 -6.76 -22.42 -1.18
CA PRO A 157 -6.74 -23.79 -1.70
C PRO A 157 -7.08 -24.80 -0.59
N ASP A 158 -7.58 -25.99 -0.94
CA ASP A 158 -7.83 -27.09 0.00
C ASP A 158 -6.56 -27.66 0.67
N ASN A 159 -5.42 -26.99 0.48
CA ASN A 159 -4.13 -27.35 1.03
C ASN A 159 -3.94 -26.57 2.33
N ASP A 160 -3.58 -27.24 3.43
CA ASP A 160 -3.45 -26.69 4.80
C ASP A 160 -2.26 -25.73 5.00
N PHE A 161 -1.86 -24.96 3.99
CA PHE A 161 -0.75 -24.03 4.12
C PHE A 161 -1.18 -22.76 4.86
N GLU A 162 -0.56 -22.52 6.03
CA GLU A 162 -0.79 -21.34 6.87
C GLU A 162 -0.60 -20.01 6.12
N ASP A 163 0.31 -19.95 5.14
CA ASP A 163 0.57 -18.76 4.33
C ASP A 163 -0.70 -18.25 3.61
N TYR A 164 -1.58 -19.13 3.11
CA TYR A 164 -2.83 -18.72 2.45
C TYR A 164 -3.88 -18.21 3.44
N GLN A 165 -3.92 -18.79 4.65
CA GLN A 165 -4.77 -18.28 5.72
C GLN A 165 -4.30 -16.89 6.16
N ALA A 166 -3.00 -16.72 6.36
CA ALA A 166 -2.39 -15.44 6.68
C ALA A 166 -2.69 -14.40 5.58
N GLN A 167 -2.52 -14.77 4.31
CA GLN A 167 -2.87 -13.93 3.16
C GLN A 167 -4.32 -13.45 3.18
N ALA A 168 -5.27 -14.37 3.41
CA ALA A 168 -6.69 -14.04 3.47
C ALA A 168 -7.02 -13.12 4.66
N ILE A 169 -6.34 -13.29 5.80
CA ILE A 169 -6.48 -12.41 6.96
C ILE A 169 -5.91 -11.02 6.66
N TYR A 170 -4.72 -10.93 6.08
CA TYR A 170 -4.10 -9.65 5.74
C TYR A 170 -4.94 -8.88 4.71
N SER A 171 -5.43 -9.56 3.67
CA SER A 171 -6.28 -8.95 2.65
C SER A 171 -7.62 -8.47 3.24
N ALA A 172 -8.28 -9.28 4.08
CA ALA A 172 -9.54 -8.93 4.72
C ALA A 172 -9.39 -7.76 5.72
N THR A 173 -8.32 -7.74 6.51
CA THR A 173 -8.08 -6.64 7.46
C THR A 173 -7.70 -5.35 6.75
N TYR A 174 -6.96 -5.44 5.64
CA TYR A 174 -6.62 -4.32 4.79
C TYR A 174 -7.86 -3.73 4.10
N ILE A 175 -8.72 -4.56 3.50
CA ILE A 175 -9.91 -4.10 2.77
C ILE A 175 -10.92 -3.41 3.70
N ILE A 176 -11.12 -3.94 4.91
CA ILE A 176 -11.98 -3.32 5.92
C ILE A 176 -11.39 -1.99 6.39
N TRP A 177 -10.07 -1.93 6.56
CA TRP A 177 -9.43 -0.68 6.92
C TRP A 177 -9.60 0.40 5.85
N LEU A 178 -9.47 0.04 4.56
CA LEU A 178 -9.75 0.96 3.44
C LEU A 178 -11.19 1.44 3.46
N ALA A 179 -12.15 0.51 3.58
CA ALA A 179 -13.57 0.83 3.63
C ALA A 179 -13.95 1.79 4.77
N LYS A 180 -13.26 1.70 5.92
CA LYS A 180 -13.44 2.67 7.03
C LYS A 180 -12.82 4.03 6.75
N ARG A 181 -11.78 4.09 5.93
CA ARG A 181 -11.10 5.34 5.56
C ARG A 181 -11.78 6.07 4.42
N MET A 182 -12.49 5.32 3.58
CA MET A 182 -13.19 5.82 2.40
C MET A 182 -14.61 5.24 2.32
N PRO A 183 -15.53 5.69 3.19
CA PRO A 183 -16.87 5.10 3.30
C PRO A 183 -17.72 5.25 2.03
N GLU A 184 -17.69 6.38 1.33
CA GLU A 184 -18.54 6.60 0.16
C GLU A 184 -18.02 5.87 -1.09
N SER A 185 -16.70 5.94 -1.31
CA SER A 185 -16.09 5.33 -2.49
C SER A 185 -15.80 3.84 -2.33
N PHE A 186 -15.38 3.41 -1.14
CA PHE A 186 -14.94 2.04 -0.87
C PHE A 186 -15.95 1.26 -0.02
N GLY A 187 -16.53 1.90 1.01
CA GLY A 187 -17.47 1.25 1.92
C GLY A 187 -18.73 0.75 1.21
N VAL A 188 -19.36 1.60 0.40
CA VAL A 188 -20.56 1.23 -0.37
C VAL A 188 -20.28 0.08 -1.34
N GLU A 189 -19.17 0.15 -2.08
CA GLU A 189 -18.85 -0.87 -3.08
C GLU A 189 -18.44 -2.21 -2.45
N LEU A 190 -17.70 -2.15 -1.33
CA LEU A 190 -17.40 -3.34 -0.54
C LEU A 190 -18.67 -3.96 0.04
N GLN A 191 -19.63 -3.17 0.52
CA GLN A 191 -20.90 -3.68 1.04
C GLN A 191 -21.70 -4.41 -0.03
N LYS A 192 -21.90 -3.80 -1.21
CA LYS A 192 -22.57 -4.45 -2.36
C LYS A 192 -21.94 -5.81 -2.68
N LYS A 193 -20.61 -5.88 -2.72
CA LYS A 193 -19.88 -7.13 -3.00
C LYS A 193 -19.90 -8.12 -1.82
N ALA A 194 -20.01 -7.61 -0.61
CA ALA A 194 -20.04 -8.40 0.62
C ALA A 194 -21.45 -8.85 1.03
N GLU A 195 -22.50 -8.52 0.25
CA GLU A 195 -23.92 -8.89 0.48
C GLU A 195 -24.14 -10.40 0.76
N GLY A 196 -23.18 -11.27 0.44
CA GLY A 196 -23.19 -12.70 0.81
C GLY A 196 -22.63 -13.05 2.20
N GLY A 197 -22.31 -12.07 3.07
CA GLY A 197 -21.71 -12.28 4.39
C GLY A 197 -20.36 -13.03 4.35
N LYS A 198 -19.72 -13.11 3.16
CA LYS A 198 -18.51 -13.91 2.91
C LYS A 198 -17.34 -13.40 3.75
N LEU A 199 -17.16 -12.08 3.81
CA LEU A 199 -16.09 -11.43 4.57
C LEU A 199 -16.28 -11.60 6.09
N LYS A 200 -17.51 -11.46 6.60
CA LYS A 200 -17.83 -11.73 8.02
C LYS A 200 -17.51 -13.18 8.39
N ARG A 201 -18.00 -14.15 7.61
CA ARG A 201 -17.71 -15.58 7.82
C ARG A 201 -16.22 -15.92 7.72
N LEU A 202 -15.50 -15.29 6.80
CA LEU A 202 -14.05 -15.45 6.65
C LEU A 202 -13.31 -15.00 7.91
N LEU A 203 -13.66 -13.83 8.46
CA LEU A 203 -13.06 -13.31 9.69
C LEU A 203 -13.44 -14.15 10.90
N GLU A 204 -14.70 -14.55 11.04
CA GLU A 204 -15.12 -15.43 12.14
C GLU A 204 -14.40 -16.78 12.09
N LYS A 205 -14.15 -17.32 10.90
CA LYS A 205 -13.42 -18.58 10.71
C LYS A 205 -11.91 -18.47 10.97
N LEU A 206 -11.26 -17.45 10.41
CA LEU A 206 -9.79 -17.36 10.41
C LEU A 206 -9.21 -16.48 11.53
N CYS A 207 -9.99 -15.54 12.05
CA CYS A 207 -9.57 -14.61 13.10
C CYS A 207 -10.79 -14.17 13.97
N PRO A 208 -11.32 -15.07 14.83
CA PRO A 208 -12.51 -14.81 15.64
C PRO A 208 -12.39 -13.52 16.46
N GLY A 209 -11.18 -13.22 16.97
CA GLY A 209 -10.90 -12.01 17.73
C GLY A 209 -10.96 -10.70 16.94
N LYS A 210 -11.13 -10.74 15.62
CA LYS A 210 -11.23 -9.57 14.72
C LYS A 210 -12.61 -9.44 14.05
N SER A 211 -13.58 -10.29 14.38
CA SER A 211 -14.94 -10.23 13.83
C SER A 211 -15.60 -8.85 14.04
N PHE A 212 -15.33 -8.21 15.19
CA PHE A 212 -15.81 -6.86 15.52
C PHE A 212 -15.42 -5.78 14.49
N LEU A 213 -14.37 -6.01 13.69
CA LEU A 213 -13.95 -5.06 12.65
C LEU A 213 -15.04 -4.88 11.59
N TRP A 214 -15.78 -5.95 11.28
CA TRP A 214 -16.92 -5.95 10.38
C TRP A 214 -18.12 -5.22 10.97
N ASP A 215 -18.46 -5.51 12.24
CA ASP A 215 -19.62 -4.88 12.89
C ASP A 215 -19.45 -3.36 13.03
N SER A 216 -18.21 -2.89 13.24
CA SER A 216 -17.87 -1.46 13.22
C SER A 216 -17.99 -0.83 11.83
N LEU A 217 -17.97 -1.61 10.75
CA LEU A 217 -18.18 -1.10 9.39
C LEU A 217 -19.66 -0.97 9.06
N THR A 218 -20.52 -1.84 9.62
CA THR A 218 -21.99 -1.77 9.47
C THR A 218 -22.66 -0.77 10.41
N GLY A 219 -22.01 -0.35 11.50
CA GLY A 219 -22.58 0.59 12.47
C GLY A 219 -22.38 2.09 12.16
N HIS A 220 -21.76 2.43 11.03
CA HIS A 220 -21.46 3.80 10.61
C HIS A 220 -22.22 4.26 9.36
N PHE A 221 -23.25 3.50 8.95
CA PHE A 221 -24.17 3.86 7.87
C PHE A 221 -25.60 3.89 8.39
#